data_AF-A0A7Y4X2Y7-F1
#
_entry.id   AF-A0A7Y4X2Y7-F1
#
_cell.length_a   1.000
_cell.length_b   1.000
_cell.length_c   1.000
_cell.angle_alpha   90.00
_cell.angle_beta   90.00
_cell.angle_gamma   90.00
#
_symmetry.space_group_name_H-M   'P 1'
#
loop_
_entity.id
_entity.type
_entity.pdbx_description
1 polymer ?
#
loop_
_entity_poly.entity_id
_entity_poly.type
_entity_poly.pdbx_seq_one_letter_code
_entity_poly.pdbx_strand_id
1 'polypeptide(L)'
;MSDFYLALIHYPVYDKGHNIVTTSITNMDIHDIARSARTYGVKRYFVVTPTRTLRLLAEKILDHWDHGYGSTYNETRKDALSLVALADDLDGAVKAVHTETGQRPRLVATSARSGLRRVSFANVRQLAETPGPPLLMLLGTGWGLIDEILDQSDYILEPIPGVSGYNHLSVRAAAAILLDRLLGAR
;
A
#
# COMPACT_ATOMS: atom_id res chain seq x y z
N MET A 1 16.88 -4.75 -9.86
CA MET A 1 15.65 -4.71 -9.06
C MET A 1 14.95 -3.39 -9.32
N SER A 2 13.65 -3.45 -9.60
CA SER A 2 12.79 -2.27 -9.67
C SER A 2 12.50 -1.73 -8.29
N ASP A 3 12.35 -0.42 -8.17
CA ASP A 3 11.91 0.20 -6.93
C ASP A 3 10.46 -0.21 -6.60
N PHE A 4 10.17 -0.48 -5.33
CA PHE A 4 8.86 -0.94 -4.87
C PHE A 4 8.24 0.08 -3.92
N TYR A 5 6.98 0.42 -4.18
CA TYR A 5 6.19 1.40 -3.44
C TYR A 5 4.84 0.78 -3.03
N LEU A 6 4.26 1.30 -1.96
CA LEU A 6 2.93 0.91 -1.47
C LEU A 6 2.00 2.11 -1.42
N ALA A 7 0.71 1.90 -1.69
CA ALA A 7 -0.35 2.87 -1.42
C ALA A 7 -1.53 2.21 -0.71
N LEU A 8 -1.89 2.71 0.48
CA LEU A 8 -3.14 2.38 1.17
C LEU A 8 -4.21 3.39 0.75
N ILE A 9 -5.19 2.90 -0.01
CA ILE A 9 -6.25 3.70 -0.61
C ILE A 9 -7.43 3.79 0.35
N HIS A 10 -7.73 5.00 0.82
CA HIS A 10 -8.94 5.31 1.58
C HIS A 10 -10.06 5.86 0.70
N TYR A 11 -9.75 6.31 -0.51
CA TYR A 11 -10.73 6.70 -1.51
C TYR A 11 -10.10 6.64 -2.92
N PRO A 12 -10.87 6.24 -3.94
CA PRO A 12 -12.19 5.64 -3.83
C PRO A 12 -12.11 4.15 -3.47
N VAL A 13 -12.95 3.70 -2.55
CA VAL A 13 -13.10 2.28 -2.15
C VAL A 13 -14.57 1.93 -1.97
N TYR A 14 -14.90 0.64 -1.99
CA TYR A 14 -16.26 0.18 -1.72
C TYR A 14 -16.56 0.09 -0.22
N ASP A 15 -17.81 0.36 0.15
CA ASP A 15 -18.41 -0.05 1.42
C ASP A 15 -19.16 -1.40 1.30
N LYS A 16 -19.81 -1.85 2.39
CA LYS A 16 -20.62 -3.08 2.39
C LYS A 16 -21.77 -3.08 1.38
N GLY A 17 -22.29 -1.89 1.09
CA GLY A 17 -23.38 -1.68 0.15
C GLY A 17 -22.89 -1.50 -1.29
N HIS A 18 -21.58 -1.68 -1.53
CA HIS A 18 -20.96 -1.46 -2.84
C HIS A 18 -21.03 0.01 -3.31
N ASN A 19 -21.17 0.95 -2.37
CA ASN A 19 -21.09 2.38 -2.65
C ASN A 19 -19.63 2.84 -2.64
N ILE A 20 -19.31 3.83 -3.47
CA ILE A 20 -17.99 4.47 -3.45
C ILE A 20 -17.93 5.43 -2.25
N VAL A 21 -17.00 5.19 -1.33
CA VAL A 21 -16.86 5.97 -0.09
C VAL A 21 -15.42 6.34 0.21
N THR A 22 -15.24 7.30 1.10
CA THR A 22 -13.96 7.54 1.78
C THR A 22 -13.97 6.85 3.14
N THR A 23 -12.99 5.98 3.40
CA THR A 23 -12.85 5.31 4.70
C THR A 23 -12.00 6.14 5.67
N SER A 24 -12.20 5.91 6.97
CA SER A 24 -11.33 6.47 8.00
C SER A 24 -9.93 5.88 7.95
N ILE A 25 -8.94 6.69 8.33
CA ILE A 25 -7.58 6.21 8.59
C ILE A 25 -7.54 5.58 9.99
N THR A 26 -7.03 4.36 10.10
CA THR A 26 -6.70 3.79 11.40
C THR A 26 -5.22 4.02 11.69
N ASN A 27 -4.92 4.51 12.89
CA ASN A 27 -3.54 4.78 13.30
C ASN A 27 -2.66 3.51 13.21
N MET A 28 -3.24 2.36 13.52
CA MET A 28 -2.53 1.08 13.48
C MET A 28 -2.11 0.68 12.07
N ASP A 29 -2.90 0.99 11.04
CA ASP A 29 -2.53 0.69 9.65
C ASP A 29 -1.30 1.49 9.21
N ILE A 30 -1.13 2.73 9.66
CA ILE A 30 0.07 3.52 9.38
C ILE A 30 1.29 2.82 9.98
N HIS A 31 1.26 2.51 11.27
CA HIS A 31 2.41 1.93 11.97
C HIS A 31 2.77 0.52 11.48
N ASP A 32 1.78 -0.36 11.32
CA ASP A 32 2.02 -1.79 11.06
C ASP A 32 2.48 -2.01 9.62
N ILE A 33 1.84 -1.34 8.67
CA ILE A 33 2.23 -1.42 7.26
C ILE A 33 3.58 -0.72 7.04
N ALA A 34 3.85 0.42 7.71
CA ALA A 34 5.15 1.07 7.62
C ALA A 34 6.29 0.14 8.11
N ARG A 35 6.07 -0.59 9.20
CA ARG A 35 7.06 -1.58 9.69
C ARG A 35 7.28 -2.70 8.68
N SER A 36 6.21 -3.29 8.17
CA SER A 36 6.30 -4.33 7.13
C SER A 36 7.00 -3.81 5.88
N ALA A 37 6.63 -2.62 5.41
CA ALA A 37 7.23 -1.95 4.27
C ALA A 37 8.74 -1.73 4.47
N ARG A 38 9.13 -1.23 5.66
CA ARG A 38 10.54 -1.04 6.02
C ARG A 38 11.32 -2.35 6.02
N THR A 39 10.74 -3.41 6.59
CA THR A 39 11.36 -4.74 6.66
C THR A 39 11.69 -5.30 5.28
N TYR A 40 10.81 -5.09 4.29
CA TYR A 40 10.97 -5.63 2.94
C TYR A 40 11.55 -4.63 1.92
N GLY A 41 12.12 -3.51 2.38
CA GLY A 41 12.85 -2.57 1.51
C GLY A 41 11.96 -1.73 0.59
N VAL A 42 10.70 -1.50 0.94
CA VAL A 42 9.81 -0.58 0.23
C VAL A 42 10.35 0.85 0.35
N LYS A 43 10.37 1.59 -0.76
CA LYS A 43 10.89 2.97 -0.80
C LYS A 43 9.96 4.00 -0.18
N ARG A 44 8.66 3.91 -0.47
CA ARG A 44 7.63 4.77 0.12
C ARG A 44 6.33 4.02 0.35
N TYR A 45 5.62 4.42 1.40
CA TYR A 45 4.30 3.96 1.73
C TYR A 45 3.36 5.16 1.78
N PHE A 46 2.50 5.29 0.77
CA PHE A 46 1.52 6.35 0.66
C PHE A 46 0.25 6.00 1.43
N VAL A 47 -0.21 6.89 2.30
CA VAL A 47 -1.58 6.89 2.84
C VAL A 47 -2.38 7.89 2.01
N VAL A 48 -3.35 7.37 1.24
CA VAL A 48 -4.04 8.12 0.19
C VAL A 48 -5.46 8.45 0.62
N THR A 49 -5.76 9.74 0.82
CA THR A 49 -7.11 10.20 1.15
C THR A 49 -7.36 11.65 0.72
N PRO A 50 -8.52 11.95 0.11
CA PRO A 50 -8.89 13.32 -0.27
C PRO A 50 -9.35 14.15 0.93
N THR A 51 -9.66 13.52 2.06
CA THR A 51 -10.17 14.21 3.25
C THR A 51 -9.04 14.91 4.02
N ARG A 52 -9.01 16.25 3.97
CA ARG A 52 -7.99 17.06 4.66
C ARG A 52 -7.89 16.75 6.15
N THR A 53 -9.02 16.56 6.84
CA THR A 53 -9.03 16.22 8.28
C THR A 53 -8.33 14.89 8.58
N LEU A 54 -8.49 13.89 7.71
CA LEU A 54 -7.80 12.61 7.85
C LEU A 54 -6.30 12.75 7.54
N ARG A 55 -5.92 13.58 6.54
CA ARG A 55 -4.51 13.91 6.31
C ARG A 55 -3.88 14.60 7.51
N LEU A 56 -4.54 15.61 8.09
CA LEU A 56 -4.07 16.28 9.31
C LEU A 56 -3.91 15.32 10.50
N LEU A 57 -4.79 14.32 10.63
CA LEU A 57 -4.64 13.26 11.64
C LEU A 57 -3.37 12.44 11.38
N ALA A 58 -3.15 12.01 10.14
CA ALA A 58 -1.96 11.27 9.76
C ALA A 58 -0.67 12.10 9.92
N GLU A 59 -0.68 13.39 9.54
CA GLU A 59 0.43 14.33 9.75
C GLU A 59 0.79 14.42 11.24
N LYS A 60 -0.20 14.57 12.13
CA LYS A 60 0.03 14.60 13.58
C LYS A 60 0.62 13.30 14.11
N ILE A 61 0.17 12.16 13.58
CA ILE A 61 0.74 10.85 13.93
C ILE A 61 2.22 10.83 13.54
N LEU A 62 2.56 11.22 12.30
CA LEU A 62 3.94 11.20 11.81
C LEU A 62 4.83 12.19 12.57
N ASP A 63 4.37 13.41 12.80
CA ASP A 63 5.13 14.47 13.49
C ASP A 63 5.47 14.08 14.93
N HIS A 64 4.55 13.40 15.63
CA HIS A 64 4.80 12.88 16.98
C HIS A 64 6.02 11.94 17.05
N TRP A 65 6.30 11.20 15.98
CA TRP A 65 7.43 10.27 15.92
C TRP A 65 8.69 10.86 15.26
N ASP A 66 8.58 11.98 14.55
CA ASP A 66 9.72 12.67 13.96
C ASP A 66 10.35 13.68 14.93
N HIS A 67 9.52 14.51 15.58
CA HIS A 67 9.95 15.63 16.45
C HIS A 67 9.51 15.50 17.92
N GLY A 68 8.58 14.59 18.23
CA GLY A 68 8.06 14.42 19.59
C GLY A 68 8.91 13.53 20.50
N TYR A 69 8.52 13.40 21.78
CA TYR A 69 9.16 12.53 22.79
C TYR A 69 9.26 11.05 22.34
N GLY A 70 8.41 10.61 21.42
CA GLY A 70 8.49 9.26 20.83
C GLY A 70 9.73 9.01 19.98
N SER A 71 10.31 10.06 19.39
CA SER A 71 11.52 9.98 18.55
C SER A 71 12.78 9.61 19.33
N THR A 72 12.88 10.06 20.59
CA THR A 72 13.99 9.75 21.51
C THR A 72 13.78 8.44 22.27
N TYR A 73 12.54 7.92 22.31
CA TYR A 73 12.19 6.70 23.05
C TYR A 73 12.23 5.43 22.19
N ASN A 74 12.00 5.51 20.87
CA ASN A 74 12.01 4.33 19.99
C ASN A 74 12.46 4.64 18.55
N GLU A 75 13.77 4.56 18.32
CA GLU A 75 14.42 4.78 17.02
C GLU A 75 13.88 3.85 15.92
N THR A 76 13.58 2.59 16.24
CA THR A 76 13.09 1.62 15.24
C THR A 76 11.72 2.00 14.66
N ARG A 77 10.88 2.68 15.46
CA ARG A 77 9.57 3.16 14.99
C ARG A 77 9.71 4.41 14.13
N LYS A 78 10.63 5.31 14.47
CA LYS A 78 10.96 6.48 13.64
C LYS A 78 11.47 6.05 12.27
N ASP A 79 12.38 5.09 12.22
CA ASP A 79 12.93 4.56 10.97
C ASP A 79 11.81 3.96 10.07
N ALA A 80 10.92 3.16 10.63
CA ALA A 80 9.78 2.63 9.88
C ALA A 80 8.85 3.73 9.33
N LEU A 81 8.55 4.76 10.12
CA LEU A 81 7.63 5.83 9.71
C LEU A 81 8.24 6.83 8.72
N SER A 82 9.58 6.89 8.62
CA SER A 82 10.27 7.80 7.69
C SER A 82 9.88 7.60 6.22
N LEU A 83 9.45 6.39 5.85
CA LEU A 83 9.01 6.06 4.49
C LEU A 83 7.53 6.39 4.25
N VAL A 84 6.77 6.81 5.26
CA VAL A 84 5.35 7.14 5.10
C VAL A 84 5.20 8.50 4.41
N ALA A 85 4.35 8.54 3.38
CA ALA A 85 3.96 9.74 2.65
C ALA A 85 2.44 9.90 2.67
N LEU A 86 1.95 11.13 2.51
CA LEU A 86 0.54 11.39 2.29
C LEU A 86 0.32 11.79 0.84
N ALA A 87 -0.80 11.35 0.26
CA ALA A 87 -1.28 11.81 -1.03
C ALA A 87 -2.78 12.07 -0.98
N ASP A 88 -3.25 13.03 -1.77
CA ASP A 88 -4.67 13.40 -1.82
C ASP A 88 -5.49 12.36 -2.60
N ASP A 89 -4.89 11.77 -3.62
CA ASP A 89 -5.48 10.75 -4.49
C ASP A 89 -4.38 9.82 -5.07
N LEU A 90 -4.81 8.80 -5.83
CA LEU A 90 -3.89 7.85 -6.47
C LEU A 90 -2.96 8.54 -7.47
N ASP A 91 -3.45 9.52 -8.22
CA ASP A 91 -2.64 10.26 -9.18
C ASP A 91 -1.53 11.06 -8.50
N GLY A 92 -1.80 11.62 -7.32
CA GLY A 92 -0.82 12.27 -6.46
C GLY A 92 0.29 11.31 -6.03
N ALA A 93 -0.06 10.07 -5.65
CA ALA A 93 0.93 9.04 -5.32
C ALA A 93 1.77 8.64 -6.56
N VAL A 94 1.12 8.44 -7.72
CA VAL A 94 1.80 8.14 -8.99
C VAL A 94 2.75 9.26 -9.39
N LYS A 95 2.31 10.51 -9.28
CA LYS A 95 3.12 11.70 -9.58
C LYS A 95 4.31 11.83 -8.63
N ALA A 96 4.14 11.52 -7.35
CA ALA A 96 5.23 11.52 -6.38
C ALA A 96 6.31 10.50 -6.77
N VAL A 97 5.92 9.26 -7.09
CA VAL A 97 6.87 8.23 -7.57
C VAL A 97 7.54 8.65 -8.87
N HIS A 98 6.80 9.22 -9.82
CA HIS A 98 7.38 9.71 -11.07
C HIS A 98 8.38 10.83 -10.85
N THR A 99 8.10 11.76 -9.94
CA THR A 99 9.00 12.87 -9.59
C THR A 99 10.29 12.34 -8.95
N GLU A 100 10.18 11.31 -8.12
CA GLU A 100 11.33 10.69 -7.42
C GLU A 100 12.21 9.86 -8.36
N THR A 101 11.62 9.13 -9.30
CA THR A 101 12.32 8.11 -10.10
C THR A 101 12.51 8.48 -11.57
N GLY A 102 11.85 9.53 -12.06
CA GLY A 102 11.79 9.89 -13.47
C GLY A 102 10.90 8.97 -14.32
N GLN A 103 10.24 7.97 -13.73
CA GLN A 103 9.46 6.95 -14.45
C GLN A 103 8.07 6.78 -13.84
N ARG A 104 7.03 6.63 -14.67
CA ARG A 104 5.68 6.33 -14.16
C ARG A 104 5.69 4.90 -13.57
N PRO A 105 5.23 4.70 -12.32
CA PRO A 105 5.14 3.36 -11.76
C PRO A 105 4.11 2.51 -12.52
N ARG A 106 4.36 1.20 -12.58
CA ARG A 106 3.33 0.21 -12.94
C ARG A 106 2.49 -0.08 -11.71
N LEU A 107 1.17 -0.01 -11.87
CA LEU A 107 0.20 -0.24 -10.81
C LEU A 107 -0.04 -1.73 -10.62
N VAL A 108 0.08 -2.20 -9.38
CA VAL A 108 -0.22 -3.59 -8.99
C VAL A 108 -1.39 -3.58 -8.02
N ALA A 109 -2.59 -3.79 -8.52
CA ALA A 109 -3.78 -3.87 -7.69
C ALA A 109 -3.89 -5.21 -6.94
N THR A 110 -4.49 -5.16 -5.75
CA THR A 110 -4.70 -6.33 -4.90
C THR A 110 -6.18 -6.49 -4.57
N SER A 111 -6.64 -7.74 -4.44
CA SER A 111 -7.99 -8.04 -4.00
C SER A 111 -8.06 -9.46 -3.42
N ALA A 112 -8.87 -9.66 -2.38
CA ALA A 112 -9.23 -11.00 -1.92
C ALA A 112 -10.21 -11.70 -2.87
N ARG A 113 -10.92 -10.93 -3.73
CA ARG A 113 -11.84 -11.46 -4.73
C ARG A 113 -11.05 -12.18 -5.82
N SER A 114 -11.43 -13.42 -6.11
CA SER A 114 -11.01 -14.10 -7.34
C SER A 114 -11.55 -13.36 -8.58
N GLY A 115 -10.93 -13.56 -9.73
CA GLY A 115 -11.43 -12.98 -10.98
C GLY A 115 -10.55 -13.31 -12.17
N LEU A 116 -10.94 -12.82 -13.34
CA LEU A 116 -10.14 -12.92 -14.56
C LEU A 116 -8.96 -11.93 -14.51
N ARG A 117 -7.98 -12.09 -15.43
CA ARG A 117 -6.81 -11.21 -15.59
C ARG A 117 -5.88 -11.13 -14.36
N ARG A 118 -5.77 -12.23 -13.59
CA ARG A 118 -4.86 -12.31 -12.45
C ARG A 118 -3.45 -12.66 -12.89
N VAL A 119 -2.49 -11.98 -12.29
CA VAL A 119 -1.07 -12.23 -12.46
C VAL A 119 -0.56 -12.98 -11.23
N SER A 120 0.30 -13.98 -11.43
CA SER A 120 0.80 -14.79 -10.33
C SER A 120 1.79 -14.01 -9.44
N PHE A 121 1.95 -14.45 -8.19
CA PHE A 121 3.02 -13.97 -7.31
C PHE A 121 4.40 -14.08 -7.96
N ALA A 122 4.66 -15.18 -8.69
CA ALA A 122 5.94 -15.40 -9.37
C ALA A 122 6.23 -14.34 -10.43
N ASN A 123 5.23 -13.96 -11.23
CA ASN A 123 5.42 -12.94 -12.25
C ASN A 123 5.65 -11.55 -11.65
N VAL A 124 4.87 -11.15 -10.63
CA VAL A 124 5.08 -9.84 -9.98
C VAL A 124 6.42 -9.80 -9.25
N ARG A 125 6.84 -10.90 -8.64
CA ARG A 125 8.18 -11.04 -8.05
C ARG A 125 9.27 -10.86 -9.11
N GLN A 126 9.15 -11.53 -10.26
CA GLN A 126 10.10 -11.37 -11.35
C GLN A 126 10.19 -9.92 -11.85
N LEU A 127 9.06 -9.21 -11.93
CA LEU A 127 9.02 -7.79 -12.25
C LEU A 127 9.76 -6.94 -11.20
N ALA A 128 9.64 -7.28 -9.92
CA ALA A 128 10.37 -6.59 -8.85
C ALA A 128 11.89 -6.90 -8.93
N GLU A 129 12.29 -8.14 -9.20
CA GLU A 129 13.70 -8.57 -9.24
C GLU A 129 14.45 -8.01 -10.46
N THR A 130 13.77 -7.85 -11.59
CA THR A 130 14.35 -7.38 -12.86
C THR A 130 14.44 -5.83 -12.90
N PRO A 131 15.49 -5.22 -13.49
CA PRO A 131 15.50 -3.78 -13.74
C PRO A 131 14.33 -3.35 -14.65
N GLY A 132 13.59 -2.32 -14.24
CA GLY A 132 12.48 -1.77 -15.01
C GLY A 132 11.82 -0.58 -14.31
N PRO A 133 10.64 -0.16 -14.77
CA PRO A 133 9.87 0.88 -14.10
C PRO A 133 9.55 0.51 -12.65
N PRO A 134 9.36 1.51 -11.76
CA PRO A 134 8.92 1.26 -10.39
C PRO A 134 7.60 0.52 -10.34
N LEU A 135 7.36 -0.21 -9.26
CA LEU A 135 6.08 -0.84 -8.98
C LEU A 135 5.38 -0.08 -7.84
N LEU A 136 4.10 0.24 -8.01
CA LEU A 136 3.24 0.80 -6.97
C LEU A 136 2.10 -0.18 -6.68
N MET A 137 2.20 -0.89 -5.55
CA MET A 137 1.15 -1.81 -5.12
C MET A 137 0.04 -1.07 -4.38
N LEU A 138 -1.20 -1.37 -4.77
CA LEU A 138 -2.40 -0.74 -4.25
C LEU A 138 -3.10 -1.67 -3.25
N LEU A 139 -3.30 -1.18 -2.04
CA LEU A 139 -4.02 -1.84 -0.96
C LEU A 139 -5.34 -1.10 -0.71
N GLY A 140 -6.46 -1.82 -0.77
CA GLY A 140 -7.79 -1.26 -0.49
C GLY A 140 -8.14 -1.29 0.99
N THR A 141 -8.96 -0.34 1.41
CA THR A 141 -9.63 -0.31 2.72
C THR A 141 -11.14 -0.56 2.56
N GLY A 142 -11.90 -0.58 3.67
CA GLY A 142 -13.34 -0.83 3.61
C GLY A 142 -13.64 -2.23 3.10
N TRP A 143 -14.40 -2.33 2.00
CA TRP A 143 -14.70 -3.57 1.27
C TRP A 143 -13.83 -3.76 0.02
N GLY A 144 -12.75 -2.99 -0.10
CA GLY A 144 -11.73 -3.14 -1.13
C GLY A 144 -11.75 -2.04 -2.19
N LEU A 145 -10.77 -2.10 -3.09
CA LEU A 145 -10.66 -1.19 -4.23
C LEU A 145 -11.88 -1.30 -5.15
N ILE A 146 -12.30 -0.16 -5.70
CA ILE A 146 -13.35 -0.11 -6.72
C ILE A 146 -12.88 -0.75 -8.01
N ASP A 147 -13.82 -1.19 -8.85
CA ASP A 147 -13.48 -1.94 -10.07
C ASP A 147 -12.75 -1.06 -11.08
N GLU A 148 -13.00 0.24 -11.10
CA GLU A 148 -12.28 1.24 -11.91
C GLU A 148 -10.79 1.28 -11.57
N ILE A 149 -10.42 1.16 -10.28
CA ILE A 149 -9.01 1.07 -9.88
C ILE A 149 -8.40 -0.25 -10.35
N LEU A 150 -9.16 -1.35 -10.30
CA LEU A 150 -8.69 -2.65 -10.78
C LEU A 150 -8.47 -2.62 -12.30
N ASP A 151 -9.39 -2.02 -13.05
CA ASP A 151 -9.37 -1.96 -14.51
C ASP A 151 -8.27 -1.03 -15.06
N GLN A 152 -7.94 0.06 -14.35
CA GLN A 152 -6.85 0.96 -14.75
C GLN A 152 -5.46 0.47 -14.32
N SER A 153 -5.37 -0.60 -13.53
CA SER A 153 -4.09 -1.12 -13.04
C SER A 153 -3.39 -1.97 -14.09
N ASP A 154 -2.08 -1.81 -14.21
CA ASP A 154 -1.27 -2.58 -15.18
C ASP A 154 -1.30 -4.09 -14.86
N TYR A 155 -1.37 -4.43 -13.57
CA TYR A 155 -1.49 -5.80 -13.09
C TYR A 155 -2.49 -5.91 -11.95
N ILE A 156 -3.23 -7.02 -11.92
CA ILE A 156 -4.05 -7.41 -10.79
C ILE A 156 -3.45 -8.70 -10.21
N LEU A 157 -2.90 -8.63 -9.01
CA LEU A 157 -2.29 -9.78 -8.36
C LEU A 157 -3.36 -10.82 -7.98
N GLU A 158 -3.01 -12.09 -8.08
CA GLU A 158 -3.83 -13.18 -7.55
C GLU A 158 -4.06 -13.03 -6.04
N PRO A 159 -5.24 -13.43 -5.51
CA PRO A 159 -5.51 -13.30 -4.08
C PRO A 159 -4.55 -14.17 -3.26
N ILE A 160 -4.31 -13.77 -2.01
CA ILE A 160 -3.66 -14.66 -1.05
C ILE A 160 -4.58 -15.88 -0.85
N PRO A 161 -4.11 -17.11 -1.10
CA PRO A 161 -4.91 -18.30 -0.94
C PRO A 161 -5.17 -18.57 0.55
N GLY A 162 -6.43 -18.84 0.89
CA GLY A 162 -6.83 -19.34 2.19
C GLY A 162 -6.88 -20.87 2.20
N VAL A 163 -6.49 -21.49 3.32
CA VAL A 163 -6.54 -22.96 3.46
C VAL A 163 -7.92 -23.48 3.86
N SER A 164 -8.74 -22.65 4.52
CA SER A 164 -10.06 -23.01 5.06
C SER A 164 -11.22 -22.47 4.22
N GLY A 165 -10.95 -21.98 3.00
CA GLY A 165 -11.94 -21.25 2.20
C GLY A 165 -12.18 -19.80 2.64
N TYR A 166 -11.45 -19.30 3.64
CA TYR A 166 -11.50 -17.90 4.09
C TYR A 166 -10.20 -17.16 3.73
N ASN A 167 -10.31 -16.01 3.07
CA ASN A 167 -9.16 -15.16 2.69
C ASN A 167 -9.39 -13.65 2.90
N HIS A 168 -10.41 -13.25 3.66
CA HIS A 168 -10.69 -11.86 4.00
C HIS A 168 -9.78 -11.37 5.14
N LEU A 169 -8.49 -11.23 4.83
CA LEU A 169 -7.47 -10.73 5.74
C LEU A 169 -7.66 -9.23 6.02
N SER A 170 -7.21 -8.79 7.21
CA SER A 170 -7.00 -7.35 7.43
C SER A 170 -5.95 -6.82 6.45
N VAL A 171 -6.03 -5.55 6.09
CA VAL A 171 -5.08 -4.93 5.15
C VAL A 171 -3.62 -5.01 5.66
N ARG A 172 -3.41 -4.97 6.98
CA ARG A 172 -2.09 -5.13 7.61
C ARG A 172 -1.52 -6.53 7.38
N ALA A 173 -2.32 -7.56 7.66
CA ALA A 173 -1.92 -8.96 7.44
C ALA A 173 -1.72 -9.25 5.95
N ALA A 174 -2.60 -8.73 5.09
CA ALA A 174 -2.44 -8.83 3.64
C ALA A 174 -1.14 -8.16 3.19
N ALA A 175 -0.85 -6.93 3.61
CA ALA A 175 0.38 -6.22 3.26
C ALA A 175 1.63 -7.02 3.65
N ALA A 176 1.70 -7.53 4.89
CA ALA A 176 2.83 -8.32 5.34
C ALA A 176 3.06 -9.59 4.49
N ILE A 177 2.00 -10.36 4.21
CA ILE A 177 2.10 -11.58 3.40
C ILE A 177 2.45 -11.27 1.93
N LEU A 178 1.87 -10.19 1.37
CA LEU A 178 2.15 -9.75 0.01
C LEU A 178 3.63 -9.37 -0.14
N LEU A 179 4.14 -8.55 0.78
CA LEU A 179 5.55 -8.13 0.78
C LEU A 179 6.48 -9.33 0.96
N ASP A 180 6.18 -10.24 1.88
CA ASP A 180 6.98 -11.45 2.08
C ASP A 180 7.08 -12.31 0.82
N ARG A 181 5.95 -12.56 0.16
CA ARG A 181 5.93 -13.40 -1.05
C ARG A 181 6.67 -12.77 -2.22
N LEU A 182 6.61 -11.44 -2.33
CA LEU A 182 7.15 -10.71 -3.48
C LEU A 182 8.60 -10.24 -3.30
N LEU A 183 8.99 -9.86 -2.09
CA LEU A 183 10.28 -9.22 -1.78
C LEU A 183 11.09 -9.99 -0.73
N GLY A 184 10.52 -11.01 -0.09
CA GLY A 184 11.20 -11.81 0.92
C GLY A 184 12.38 -12.63 0.37
N ALA A 185 13.41 -12.76 1.21
CA ALA A 185 14.55 -13.64 0.96
C ALA A 185 14.09 -15.10 0.87
N ARG A 186 14.61 -15.83 -0.10
CA ARG A 186 14.38 -17.26 -0.29
C ARG A 186 15.70 -17.98 -0.45
#